data_AF-A0A150IST4-F1
#
_entry.id   AF-A0A150IST4-F1
#
_cell.length_a   1.000
_cell.length_b   1.000
_cell.length_c   1.000
_cell.angle_alpha   90.00
_cell.angle_beta   90.00
_cell.angle_gamma   90.00
#
_symmetry.space_group_name_H-M   'P 1'
#
loop_
_entity.id
_entity.type
_entity.pdbx_description
1 polymer ?
#
loop_
_entity_poly.entity_id
_entity_poly.type
_entity_poly.pdbx_seq_one_letter_code
_entity_poly.pdbx_strand_id
1 'polypeptide(L)'
;MELDQRLLFDFLEELLGEEGVEVANIIYEKEATDEEISKDTHLRINNVRRALYKLYDNRLATYRRIKDKETGWYIYYWKMDLSKAPEVIEKREKDYAEHLEELLEYEKDNMFFACKNNCSKVPFDVAEQLNFKCNICGEKLDFFDNSEMVKELEEALEKFKKVEVS
;
A
#
# COMPACT_ATOMS: atom_id res chain seq x y z
N MET A 1 11.99 17.19 11.26
CA MET A 1 11.12 16.60 10.23
C MET A 1 9.80 16.33 10.92
N GLU A 2 8.95 17.36 11.03
CA GLU A 2 7.58 17.19 11.48
C GLU A 2 6.86 16.51 10.32
N LEU A 3 6.67 15.19 10.41
CA LEU A 3 5.59 14.55 9.66
C LEU A 3 4.33 15.35 10.02
N ASP A 4 3.69 15.99 9.04
CA ASP A 4 2.48 16.77 9.27
C ASP A 4 1.49 15.87 10.01
N GLN A 5 1.22 16.18 11.28
CA GLN A 5 0.40 15.35 12.15
C GLN A 5 -0.99 15.11 11.53
N ARG A 6 -1.44 15.99 10.64
CA ARG A 6 -2.69 15.84 9.88
C ARG A 6 -2.58 14.74 8.84
N LEU A 7 -1.51 14.70 8.06
CA LEU A 7 -1.28 13.66 7.06
C LEU A 7 -1.14 12.28 7.70
N LEU A 8 -0.48 12.20 8.86
CA LEU A 8 -0.40 10.95 9.62
C LEU A 8 -1.78 10.50 10.13
N PHE A 9 -2.59 11.43 10.61
CA PHE A 9 -3.94 11.15 11.11
C PHE A 9 -4.86 10.67 9.98
N ASP A 10 -4.91 11.38 8.85
CA ASP A 10 -5.71 11.00 7.68
C ASP A 10 -5.32 9.60 7.16
N PHE A 11 -4.02 9.31 7.12
CA PHE A 11 -3.52 7.99 6.74
C PHE A 11 -3.90 6.90 7.73
N LEU A 12 -3.81 7.16 9.04
CA LEU A 12 -4.21 6.19 10.07
C LEU A 12 -5.71 5.92 10.03
N GLU A 13 -6.53 6.94 9.76
CA GLU A 13 -7.98 6.80 9.59
C GLU A 13 -8.32 5.95 8.36
N GLU A 14 -7.67 6.17 7.21
CA GLU A 14 -7.85 5.35 6.01
C GLU A 14 -7.42 3.89 6.25
N LEU A 15 -6.29 3.68 6.95
CA LEU A 15 -5.73 2.35 7.18
C LEU A 15 -6.53 1.51 8.19
N LEU A 16 -6.97 2.15 9.27
CA LEU A 16 -7.47 1.48 10.47
C LEU A 16 -8.97 1.70 10.71
N GLY A 17 -9.55 2.76 10.15
CA GLY A 17 -10.87 3.26 10.51
C GLY A 17 -10.87 3.99 11.87
N GLU A 18 -11.98 4.67 12.18
CA GLU A 18 -12.15 5.50 13.38
C GLU A 18 -11.75 4.77 14.69
N GLU A 19 -12.28 3.55 14.90
CA GLU A 19 -11.94 2.72 16.09
C GLU A 19 -10.44 2.40 16.18
N GLY A 20 -9.77 2.22 15.05
CA GLY A 20 -8.36 1.86 15.03
C GLY A 20 -7.42 3.04 15.26
N VAL A 21 -7.88 4.27 15.00
CA VAL A 21 -7.15 5.49 15.34
C VAL A 21 -7.05 5.66 16.86
N GLU A 22 -8.11 5.31 17.61
CA GLU A 22 -8.05 5.34 19.08
C GLU A 22 -6.98 4.39 19.63
N VAL A 23 -6.88 3.18 19.06
CA VAL A 23 -5.83 2.21 19.39
C VAL A 23 -4.44 2.77 19.09
N ALA A 24 -4.28 3.39 17.93
CA ALA A 24 -3.03 4.01 17.50
C ALA A 24 -2.59 5.14 18.45
N ASN A 25 -3.54 5.98 18.89
CA ASN A 25 -3.28 7.08 19.82
C ASN A 25 -2.78 6.58 21.19
N ILE A 26 -3.38 5.52 21.75
CA ILE A 26 -2.92 4.97 23.03
C ILE A 26 -1.46 4.52 22.95
N ILE A 27 -1.11 3.75 21.91
CA ILE A 27 0.25 3.23 21.78
C ILE A 27 1.27 4.29 21.35
N TYR A 28 0.79 5.43 20.84
CA TYR A 28 1.60 6.61 20.55
C TYR A 28 2.00 7.35 21.83
N GLU A 29 1.06 7.50 22.77
CA GLU A 29 1.29 8.16 24.05
C GLU A 29 2.08 7.29 25.04
N LYS A 30 1.73 6.01 25.13
CA LYS A 30 2.32 5.08 26.10
C LYS A 30 2.41 3.67 25.55
N GLU A 31 3.34 2.89 26.06
CA GLU A 31 3.34 1.47 25.80
C GLU A 31 2.17 0.78 26.54
N ALA A 32 1.42 -0.08 25.87
CA ALA A 32 0.22 -0.72 26.43
C ALA A 32 -0.03 -2.13 25.88
N THR A 33 -0.74 -2.96 26.63
CA THR A 33 -1.23 -4.28 26.21
C THR A 33 -2.56 -4.17 25.47
N ASP A 34 -2.93 -5.20 24.71
CA ASP A 34 -4.23 -5.29 24.04
C ASP A 34 -5.41 -5.26 25.02
N GLU A 35 -5.24 -5.82 26.22
CA GLU A 35 -6.23 -5.74 27.31
C GLU A 35 -6.37 -4.32 27.89
N GLU A 36 -5.26 -3.63 28.15
CA GLU A 36 -5.27 -2.23 28.62
C GLU A 36 -5.92 -1.31 27.57
N ILE A 37 -5.57 -1.47 26.30
CA ILE A 37 -6.15 -0.69 25.20
C ILE A 37 -7.65 -0.96 25.08
N SER A 38 -8.07 -2.23 25.16
CA SER A 38 -9.50 -2.60 25.11
C SER A 38 -10.29 -2.00 26.27
N LYS A 39 -9.67 -1.89 27.45
CA LYS A 39 -10.28 -1.27 28.62
C LYS A 39 -10.37 0.25 28.49
N ASP A 40 -9.32 0.89 28.00
CA ASP A 40 -9.25 2.35 27.87
C ASP A 40 -10.19 2.85 26.75
N THR A 41 -10.26 2.15 25.61
CA THR A 41 -11.12 2.50 24.45
C THR A 41 -12.52 1.91 24.51
N HIS A 42 -12.77 0.95 25.41
CA HIS A 42 -14.01 0.14 25.44
C HIS A 42 -14.28 -0.66 24.15
N LEU A 43 -13.29 -0.76 23.25
CA LEU A 43 -13.35 -1.58 22.05
C LEU A 43 -13.24 -3.06 22.41
N ARG A 44 -13.83 -3.92 21.57
CA ARG A 44 -13.65 -5.36 21.71
C ARG A 44 -12.18 -5.71 21.47
N ILE A 45 -11.61 -6.57 22.32
CA ILE A 45 -10.20 -6.99 22.24
C ILE A 45 -9.78 -7.51 20.85
N ASN A 46 -10.70 -8.13 20.11
CA ASN A 46 -10.43 -8.60 18.75
C ASN A 46 -10.26 -7.46 17.74
N ASN A 47 -10.96 -6.33 17.92
CA ASN A 47 -10.79 -5.14 17.08
C ASN A 47 -9.45 -4.48 17.39
N VAL A 48 -9.12 -4.35 18.68
CA VAL A 48 -7.82 -3.85 19.14
C VAL A 48 -6.67 -4.66 18.53
N ARG A 49 -6.72 -6.00 18.63
CA ARG A 49 -5.69 -6.87 18.05
C ARG A 49 -5.55 -6.69 16.54
N ARG A 50 -6.67 -6.58 15.79
CA ARG A 50 -6.60 -6.32 14.34
C ARG A 50 -5.92 -4.99 14.03
N ALA A 51 -6.25 -3.93 14.76
CA ALA A 51 -5.61 -2.63 14.58
C ALA A 51 -4.10 -2.70 14.88
N LEU A 52 -3.70 -3.34 15.98
CA LEU A 52 -2.30 -3.52 16.35
C LEU A 52 -1.52 -4.33 15.31
N TYR A 53 -2.09 -5.41 14.77
CA TYR A 53 -1.44 -6.18 13.72
C TYR A 53 -1.32 -5.38 12.42
N LYS A 54 -2.36 -4.64 12.01
CA LYS A 54 -2.25 -3.73 10.87
C LYS A 54 -1.14 -2.70 11.05
N LEU A 55 -1.05 -2.07 12.23
CA LEU A 55 0.01 -1.13 12.55
C LEU A 55 1.40 -1.79 12.47
N TYR A 56 1.54 -3.01 12.98
CA TYR A 56 2.77 -3.78 12.90
C TYR A 56 3.18 -4.13 11.47
N ASP A 57 2.25 -4.65 10.67
CA ASP A 57 2.48 -5.04 9.28
C ASP A 57 2.88 -3.83 8.42
N ASN A 58 2.36 -2.65 8.76
CA ASN A 58 2.73 -1.37 8.16
C ASN A 58 3.97 -0.72 8.80
N ARG A 59 4.63 -1.40 9.74
CA ARG A 59 5.85 -0.93 10.45
C ARG A 59 5.67 0.37 11.23
N LEU A 60 4.45 0.64 11.67
CA LEU A 60 4.08 1.80 12.49
C LEU A 60 4.12 1.49 13.99
N ALA A 61 4.04 0.20 14.35
CA ALA A 61 4.12 -0.25 15.73
C ALA A 61 5.16 -1.37 15.90
N THR A 62 5.71 -1.45 17.09
CA THR A 62 6.52 -2.58 17.55
C THR A 62 5.92 -3.16 18.82
N TYR A 63 6.35 -4.38 19.16
CA TYR A 63 5.98 -4.99 20.42
C TYR A 63 7.19 -5.62 21.10
N ARG A 64 7.12 -5.69 22.43
CA ARG A 64 8.00 -6.53 23.25
C ARG A 64 7.15 -7.49 24.07
N ARG A 65 7.71 -8.66 24.36
CA ARG A 65 7.04 -9.66 25.20
C ARG A 65 7.76 -9.82 26.53
N ILE A 66 6.99 -9.88 27.61
CA ILE A 66 7.49 -10.25 28.93
C ILE A 66 6.88 -11.60 29.30
N LYS A 67 7.67 -12.50 29.88
CA LYS A 67 7.15 -13.71 30.49
C LYS A 67 6.67 -13.38 31.90
N ASP A 68 5.38 -13.55 32.13
CA ASP A 68 4.77 -13.43 33.45
C ASP A 68 5.34 -14.52 34.37
N LYS A 69 5.85 -14.11 35.54
CA LYS A 69 6.56 -15.02 36.46
C LYS A 69 5.60 -15.89 37.28
N GLU A 70 4.35 -15.48 37.42
CA GLU A 70 3.36 -16.17 38.25
C GLU A 70 2.60 -17.22 37.44
N THR A 71 2.21 -16.86 36.22
CA THR A 71 1.36 -17.67 35.35
C THR A 71 2.15 -18.34 34.22
N GLY A 72 3.34 -17.85 33.89
CA GLY A 72 4.19 -18.37 32.83
C GLY A 72 3.82 -17.93 31.41
N TRP A 73 2.74 -17.15 31.23
CA TRP A 73 2.28 -16.66 29.93
C TRP A 73 3.11 -15.47 29.43
N TYR A 74 3.03 -15.20 28.12
CA TYR A 74 3.66 -14.03 27.52
C TYR A 74 2.67 -12.87 27.44
N ILE A 75 3.05 -11.72 27.99
CA ILE A 75 2.33 -10.46 27.88
C ILE A 75 3.00 -9.62 26.80
N TYR A 76 2.20 -9.14 25.84
CA TYR A 76 2.66 -8.35 24.70
C TYR A 76 2.37 -6.88 24.95
N TYR A 77 3.44 -6.09 24.97
CA TYR A 77 3.39 -4.65 25.12
C TYR A 77 3.66 -4.00 23.77
N TRP A 78 2.74 -3.13 23.35
CA TRP A 78 2.74 -2.45 22.06
C TRP A 78 3.11 -0.99 22.22
N LYS A 79 3.90 -0.48 21.26
CA LYS A 79 4.31 0.92 21.21
C LYS A 79 4.36 1.39 19.76
N MET A 80 3.89 2.61 19.49
CA MET A 80 4.11 3.25 18.20
C MET A 80 5.61 3.48 18.00
N ASP A 81 6.11 3.11 16.83
CA ASP A 81 7.49 3.35 16.44
C ASP A 81 7.53 4.01 15.06
N LEU A 82 7.47 5.34 15.06
CA LEU A 82 7.63 6.14 13.85
C LEU A 82 9.10 6.45 13.55
N SER A 83 10.05 5.93 14.32
CA SER A 83 11.48 6.19 14.06
C SER A 83 11.93 5.64 12.71
N LYS A 84 11.26 4.59 12.24
CA LYS A 84 11.46 3.98 10.92
C LYS A 84 10.50 4.48 9.86
N ALA A 85 9.58 5.41 10.19
CA ALA A 85 8.64 5.94 9.21
C ALA A 85 9.34 6.49 7.96
N PRO A 86 10.49 7.20 8.05
CA PRO A 86 11.23 7.63 6.86
C PRO A 86 11.70 6.46 5.99
N GLU A 87 12.30 5.40 6.58
CA GLU A 87 12.74 4.21 5.85
C GLU A 87 11.56 3.45 5.19
N VAL A 88 10.40 3.45 5.85
CA VAL A 88 9.18 2.81 5.32
C VAL A 88 8.60 3.60 4.15
N ILE A 89 8.60 4.93 4.23
CA ILE A 89 8.15 5.81 3.16
C ILE A 89 9.09 5.68 1.97
N GLU A 90 10.40 5.80 2.19
CA GLU A 90 11.42 5.66 1.14
C GLU A 90 11.31 4.31 0.44
N LYS A 91 11.13 3.22 1.20
CA LYS A 91 10.92 1.90 0.61
C LYS A 91 9.64 1.85 -0.23
N ARG A 92 8.51 2.41 0.25
CA ARG A 92 7.25 2.41 -0.51
C ARG A 92 7.34 3.21 -1.78
N GLU A 93 7.98 4.38 -1.72
CA GLU A 93 8.22 5.23 -2.90
C GLU A 93 9.07 4.48 -3.92
N LYS A 94 10.11 3.79 -3.45
CA LYS A 94 10.95 2.94 -4.29
C LYS A 94 10.18 1.76 -4.90
N ASP A 95 9.46 0.99 -4.10
CA ASP A 95 8.67 -0.17 -4.57
C ASP A 95 7.61 0.30 -5.60
N TYR A 96 7.00 1.48 -5.41
CA TYR A 96 6.04 2.06 -6.35
C TYR A 96 6.71 2.57 -7.64
N ALA A 97 7.87 3.21 -7.53
CA ALA A 97 8.64 3.64 -8.69
C ALA A 97 9.11 2.44 -9.53
N GLU A 98 9.63 1.38 -8.90
CA GLU A 98 9.99 0.12 -9.57
C GLU A 98 8.78 -0.45 -10.34
N HIS A 99 7.60 -0.48 -9.72
CA HIS A 99 6.39 -0.95 -10.40
C HIS A 99 5.99 -0.08 -11.60
N LEU A 100 6.11 1.25 -11.49
CA LEU A 100 5.85 2.15 -12.63
C LEU A 100 6.88 1.97 -13.75
N GLU A 101 8.16 1.70 -13.42
CA GLU A 101 9.19 1.37 -14.42
C GLU A 101 8.87 0.07 -15.14
N GLU A 102 8.46 -0.99 -14.43
CA GLU A 102 8.01 -2.26 -15.03
C GLU A 102 6.84 -2.06 -15.99
N LEU A 103 5.83 -1.26 -15.58
CA LEU A 103 4.69 -0.92 -16.44
C LEU A 103 5.14 -0.14 -17.68
N LEU A 104 6.04 0.82 -17.52
CA LEU A 104 6.55 1.62 -18.64
C LEU A 104 7.32 0.76 -19.63
N GLU A 105 8.20 -0.12 -19.16
CA GLU A 105 8.93 -1.07 -20.01
C GLU A 105 7.96 -1.98 -20.74
N TYR A 106 6.96 -2.53 -20.04
CA TYR A 106 5.92 -3.34 -20.65
C TYR A 106 5.15 -2.57 -21.74
N GLU A 107 4.79 -1.31 -21.51
CA GLU A 107 4.11 -0.50 -22.51
C GLU A 107 5.00 -0.15 -23.72
N LYS A 108 6.30 0.06 -23.52
CA LYS A 108 7.25 0.39 -24.60
C LYS A 108 7.64 -0.82 -25.45
N ASP A 109 7.81 -1.97 -24.83
CA ASP A 109 8.28 -3.19 -25.50
C ASP A 109 7.16 -3.91 -26.26
N ASN A 110 5.90 -3.63 -25.91
CA ASN A 110 4.75 -4.29 -26.51
C ASN A 110 3.97 -3.36 -27.44
N MET A 111 3.60 -3.90 -28.59
CA MET A 111 2.58 -3.30 -29.45
C MET A 111 1.21 -3.84 -29.06
N PHE A 112 0.27 -2.94 -28.75
CA PHE A 112 -1.06 -3.33 -28.32
C PHE A 112 -2.10 -3.26 -29.43
N PHE A 113 -3.13 -4.08 -29.27
CA PHE A 113 -4.30 -4.12 -30.12
C PHE A 113 -5.56 -4.10 -29.25
N ALA A 114 -6.57 -3.37 -29.70
CA ALA A 114 -7.87 -3.28 -29.04
C ALA A 114 -8.98 -3.26 -30.09
N CYS A 115 -10.17 -3.71 -29.72
CA CYS A 115 -11.34 -3.57 -30.59
C CYS A 115 -11.97 -2.18 -30.43
N LYS A 116 -12.83 -1.77 -31.37
CA LYS A 116 -13.54 -0.49 -31.32
C LYS A 116 -14.40 -0.30 -30.07
N ASN A 117 -14.87 -1.39 -29.48
CA ASN A 117 -15.65 -1.38 -28.24
C ASN A 117 -14.78 -1.36 -26.98
N ASN A 118 -13.46 -1.30 -27.15
CA ASN A 118 -12.44 -1.27 -26.10
C ASN A 118 -12.61 -2.37 -25.03
N CYS A 119 -13.04 -3.57 -25.44
CA CYS A 119 -13.34 -4.66 -24.50
C CYS A 119 -12.09 -5.18 -23.78
N SER A 120 -10.93 -5.13 -24.44
CA SER A 120 -9.64 -5.55 -23.88
C SER A 120 -8.49 -5.00 -24.72
N LYS A 121 -7.43 -4.56 -24.05
CA LYS A 121 -6.11 -4.27 -24.65
C LYS A 121 -5.25 -5.53 -24.55
N VAL A 122 -4.73 -6.02 -25.67
CA VAL A 122 -3.89 -7.23 -25.72
C VAL A 122 -2.61 -6.97 -26.51
N PRO A 123 -1.48 -7.61 -26.16
CA PRO A 123 -0.24 -7.51 -26.93
C PRO A 123 -0.35 -8.23 -28.29
N PHE A 124 0.57 -7.93 -29.21
CA PHE A 124 0.55 -8.41 -30.59
C PHE A 124 0.51 -9.95 -30.71
N ASP A 125 1.30 -10.66 -29.91
CA ASP A 125 1.35 -12.13 -29.88
C ASP A 125 0.00 -12.75 -29.53
N VAL A 126 -0.72 -12.16 -28.57
CA VAL A 126 -2.08 -12.56 -28.21
C VAL A 126 -3.06 -12.19 -29.32
N ALA A 127 -2.93 -11.01 -29.92
CA ALA A 127 -3.76 -10.61 -31.04
C ALA A 127 -3.59 -11.56 -32.24
N GLU A 128 -2.37 -12.00 -32.52
CA GLU A 128 -2.05 -12.98 -33.57
C GLU A 128 -2.71 -14.33 -33.28
N GLN A 129 -2.61 -14.84 -32.05
CA GLN A 129 -3.30 -16.08 -31.63
C GLN A 129 -4.82 -15.99 -31.79
N LEU A 130 -5.39 -14.82 -31.56
CA LEU A 130 -6.81 -14.54 -31.74
C LEU A 130 -7.20 -14.22 -33.20
N ASN A 131 -6.26 -14.32 -34.15
CA ASN A 131 -6.44 -13.92 -35.55
C ASN A 131 -6.99 -12.49 -35.69
N PHE A 132 -6.55 -11.58 -34.82
CA PHE A 132 -7.00 -10.19 -34.72
C PHE A 132 -8.52 -10.05 -34.54
N LYS A 133 -9.15 -10.97 -33.81
CA LYS A 133 -10.57 -10.89 -33.43
C LYS A 133 -10.74 -10.90 -31.93
N CYS A 134 -11.54 -9.97 -31.43
CA CYS A 134 -11.87 -9.89 -30.01
C CYS A 134 -12.68 -11.13 -29.59
N ASN A 135 -12.22 -11.82 -28.54
CA ASN A 135 -12.91 -12.98 -27.96
C ASN A 135 -14.23 -12.63 -27.24
N ILE A 136 -14.45 -11.35 -26.90
CA ILE A 136 -15.65 -10.89 -26.19
C ILE A 136 -16.74 -10.45 -27.17
N CYS A 137 -16.43 -9.55 -28.12
CA CYS A 137 -17.43 -8.98 -29.03
C CYS A 137 -17.32 -9.48 -30.49
N GLY A 138 -16.29 -10.25 -30.84
CA GLY A 138 -16.07 -10.76 -32.20
C GLY A 138 -15.57 -9.73 -33.21
N GLU A 139 -15.50 -8.45 -32.82
CA GLU A 139 -14.99 -7.35 -33.64
C GLU A 139 -13.49 -7.48 -33.90
N LYS A 140 -13.02 -6.81 -34.96
CA LYS A 140 -11.60 -6.76 -35.30
C LYS A 140 -10.80 -6.04 -34.21
N LEU A 141 -9.64 -6.59 -33.86
CA LEU A 141 -8.61 -5.94 -33.08
C LEU A 141 -7.73 -5.11 -34.03
N ASP A 142 -7.62 -3.81 -33.76
CA ASP A 142 -6.77 -2.88 -34.50
C ASP A 142 -5.69 -2.31 -33.58
N PHE A 143 -4.63 -1.74 -34.17
CA PHE A 143 -3.53 -1.14 -33.41
C PHE A 143 -4.05 -0.12 -32.40
N PHE A 144 -3.62 -0.27 -31.15
CA PHE A 144 -3.92 0.63 -30.07
C PHE A 144 -2.67 1.47 -29.79
N ASP A 145 -2.79 2.78 -30.00
CA ASP A 145 -1.74 3.74 -29.67
C ASP A 145 -1.71 3.97 -28.16
N ASN A 146 -0.66 3.47 -27.51
CA ASN A 146 -0.41 3.64 -26.08
C ASN A 146 0.59 4.78 -25.78
N SER A 147 0.94 5.61 -26.76
CA SER A 147 1.91 6.71 -26.58
C SER A 147 1.52 7.69 -25.47
N GLU A 148 0.23 7.96 -25.30
CA GLU A 148 -0.29 8.80 -24.21
C GLU A 148 -0.03 8.14 -22.84
N MET A 149 -0.28 6.84 -22.70
CA MET A 149 -0.03 6.09 -21.47
C MET A 149 1.47 6.02 -21.13
N VAL A 150 2.32 5.79 -22.14
CA VAL A 150 3.78 5.84 -22.00
C VAL A 150 4.22 7.20 -21.47
N LYS A 151 3.68 8.29 -22.03
CA LYS A 151 4.00 9.65 -21.60
C LYS A 151 3.55 9.94 -20.18
N GLU A 152 2.35 9.52 -19.80
CA GLU A 152 1.84 9.68 -18.42
C GLU A 152 2.72 8.93 -17.40
N LEU A 153 3.14 7.71 -17.73
CA LEU A 153 4.04 6.91 -16.90
C LEU A 153 5.43 7.55 -16.78
N GLU A 154 5.99 8.10 -17.87
CA GLU A 154 7.25 8.85 -17.85
C GLU A 154 7.14 10.12 -16.97
N GLU A 155 6.08 10.91 -17.12
CA GLU A 155 5.85 12.11 -16.32
C GLU A 155 5.65 11.78 -14.83
N ALA A 156 5.01 10.64 -14.52
CA ALA A 156 4.87 10.16 -13.15
C ALA A 156 6.24 9.80 -12.56
N LEU A 157 7.06 9.02 -13.28
CA LEU A 157 8.40 8.61 -12.85
C LEU A 157 9.36 9.80 -12.67
N GLU A 158 9.28 10.83 -13.52
CA GLU A 158 10.08 12.04 -13.35
C GLU A 158 9.79 12.77 -12.04
N LYS A 159 8.55 12.71 -11.54
CA LYS A 159 8.19 13.32 -10.25
C LYS A 159 8.85 12.58 -9.09
N PHE A 160 8.95 11.24 -9.15
CA PHE A 160 9.64 10.44 -8.14
C PHE A 160 11.16 10.68 -8.14
N LYS A 161 11.80 10.76 -9.32
CA LYS A 161 13.25 11.01 -9.44
C LYS A 161 13.69 12.39 -8.93
N LYS A 162 12.80 13.38 -8.91
CA LYS A 162 13.10 14.72 -8.37
C LYS A 162 13.10 14.75 -6.83
N VAL A 163 12.40 13.83 -6.17
CA VAL A 163 12.31 13.77 -4.70
C VAL A 163 13.61 13.23 -4.08
N GLU A 164 14.34 12.34 -4.77
CA GLU A 164 15.60 11.76 -4.28
C GLU A 164 16.79 12.75 -4.19
N VAL A 165 16.66 13.97 -4.73
CA VAL A 165 17.79 14.93 -4.89
C VAL A 165 17.61 16.22 -4.07
N SER A 166 16.67 16.28 -3.12
CA SER A 166 16.41 17.50 -2.31
C SER A 166 16.64 17.32 -0.82
#